data_AF-A0A6L7NMI1-F1
#
_entry.id   AF-A0A6L7NMI1-F1
#
_cell.length_a   1.000
_cell.length_b   1.000
_cell.length_c   1.000
_cell.angle_alpha   90.00
_cell.angle_beta   90.00
_cell.angle_gamma   90.00
#
_symmetry.space_group_name_H-M   'P 1'
#
loop_
_entity.id
_entity.type
_entity.pdbx_description
1 polymer ?
#
loop_
_entity_poly.entity_id
_entity_poly.type
_entity_poly.pdbx_seq_one_letter_code
_entity_poly.pdbx_strand_id
1 'polypeptide(L)' 'MFLHGGFFHLAGNMLFLWVFGDNVEDRLGSLRFLIFYVVTGYLAAAAHIYIDAGDLLPMIGASGAI' A
#
# COMPACT_ATOMS: atom_id res chain seq x y z
N MET A 1 5.49 -1.67 -1.36
CA MET A 1 4.33 -2.50 -0.92
C MET A 1 4.70 -3.54 0.13
N PHE A 2 5.55 -4.53 -0.15
CA PHE A 2 5.77 -5.65 0.79
C PHE A 2 6.97 -5.49 1.75
N LEU A 3 7.98 -4.71 1.36
CA LEU A 3 9.11 -4.35 2.22
C LEU A 3 8.73 -3.20 3.16
N HIS A 4 9.18 -3.25 4.42
CA HIS A 4 8.90 -2.23 5.43
C HIS A 4 10.18 -1.88 6.19
N GLY A 5 10.33 -0.60 6.57
CA GLY A 5 11.53 -0.05 7.20
C GLY A 5 11.71 -0.38 8.69
N GLY A 6 10.83 -1.20 9.26
CA GLY A 6 10.89 -1.59 10.67
C GLY A 6 9.59 -2.21 11.17
N PHE A 7 9.64 -2.73 12.40
CA PHE A 7 8.51 -3.43 13.01
C PHE A 7 7.27 -2.54 13.14
N PHE A 8 7.40 -1.34 13.69
CA PHE A 8 6.27 -0.43 13.85
C PHE A 8 5.70 0.05 12.51
N HIS A 9 6.54 0.21 11.49
CA HIS A 9 6.08 0.55 10.14
C HIS A 9 5.24 -0.58 9.54
N LEU A 10 5.66 -1.84 9.67
CA LEU A 10 4.87 -2.99 9.25
C LEU A 10 3.57 -3.11 10.06
N ALA A 11 3.67 -3.06 11.39
CA ALA A 11 2.52 -3.22 12.29
C ALA A 11 1.45 -2.15 12.04
N GLY A 12 1.85 -0.90 11.79
CA GLY A 12 0.93 0.17 11.41
C GLY A 12 0.16 -0.15 10.13
N ASN A 13 0.86 -0.50 9.04
CA ASN A 13 0.21 -0.86 7.78
C ASN A 13 -0.75 -2.05 7.94
N MET A 14 -0.33 -3.09 8.66
CA MET A 14 -1.18 -4.27 8.88
C MET A 14 -2.40 -3.96 9.76
N LEU A 15 -2.27 -3.05 10.73
CA LEU A 15 -3.41 -2.60 11.53
C LEU A 15 -4.46 -1.89 10.67
N PHE A 16 -4.04 -0.96 9.80
CA PHE A 16 -4.98 -0.30 8.88
C PHE A 16 -5.59 -1.29 7.90
N LEU A 17 -4.79 -2.17 7.31
CA LEU A 17 -5.30 -3.21 6.40
C LEU A 17 -6.29 -4.15 7.11
N TRP A 18 -6.07 -4.47 8.38
CA TRP A 18 -6.96 -5.32 9.15
C TRP A 18 -8.29 -4.62 9.52
N VAL A 19 -8.24 -3.32 9.85
CA VAL A 19 -9.43 -2.55 10.25
C VAL A 19 -10.31 -2.16 9.06
N PHE A 20 -9.70 -1.89 7.89
CA PHE A 20 -10.44 -1.38 6.72
C PHE A 20 -10.51 -2.37 5.56
N GLY A 21 -9.54 -3.28 5.45
CA GLY A 21 -9.43 -4.18 4.31
C GLY A 21 -10.60 -5.15 4.21
N ASP A 22 -11.12 -5.65 5.33
CA ASP A 22 -12.29 -6.52 5.39
C ASP A 22 -13.54 -5.86 4.79
N ASN A 23 -13.80 -4.62 5.19
CA ASN A 23 -14.94 -3.83 4.73
C ASN A 23 -14.84 -3.50 3.23
N VAL A 24 -13.63 -3.27 2.73
CA VAL A 24 -13.40 -3.02 1.30
C VAL A 24 -13.50 -4.32 0.51
N GLU A 25 -12.94 -5.42 1.02
CA GLU A 25 -13.03 -6.74 0.41
C GLU A 25 -14.48 -7.22 0.31
N ASP A 26 -15.29 -7.04 1.35
CA ASP A 26 -16.71 -7.39 1.35
C ASP A 26 -17.50 -6.65 0.27
N ARG A 27 -17.08 -5.43 -0.09
CA ARG A 27 -17.73 -4.61 -1.13
C ARG A 27 -17.23 -4.89 -2.53
N LEU A 28 -15.97 -5.27 -2.68
CA LEU A 28 -15.36 -5.52 -3.99
C LEU A 28 -15.40 -7.00 -4.40
N GLY A 29 -15.34 -7.92 -3.44
CA GLY A 29 -14.99 -9.31 -3.60
C GLY A 29 -13.47 -9.53 -3.66
N SER A 30 -12.98 -10.68 -3.21
CA SER A 30 -11.55 -10.97 -3.00
C SER A 30 -10.66 -10.70 -4.21
N LEU A 31 -11.07 -11.12 -5.41
CA LEU A 31 -10.26 -10.90 -6.62
C LEU A 31 -10.14 -9.41 -6.97
N ARG A 32 -11.24 -8.66 -6.86
CA ARG A 32 -11.26 -7.23 -7.18
C ARG A 32 -10.53 -6.43 -6.11
N PHE A 33 -10.62 -6.83 -4.85
CA PHE A 33 -9.83 -6.28 -3.77
C PHE A 33 -8.32 -6.47 -4.00
N LEU A 34 -7.90 -7.69 -4.38
CA LEU A 34 -6.50 -7.96 -4.69
C LEU A 34 -5.99 -7.07 -5.85
N ILE A 35 -6.75 -7.00 -6.95
CA ILE A 35 -6.40 -6.13 -8.09
C ILE A 35 -6.35 -4.68 -7.65
N PHE A 36 -7.36 -4.21 -6.91
CA PHE A 36 -7.43 -2.84 -6.39
C PHE A 36 -6.21 -2.50 -5.54
N TYR A 37 -5.86 -3.36 -4.58
CA TYR A 37 -4.71 -3.17 -3.70
C TYR A 37 -3.40 -3.08 -4.49
N VAL A 38 -3.16 -4.00 -5.43
CA VAL A 38 -1.94 -3.98 -6.25
C VAL A 38 -1.89 -2.74 -7.14
N VAL A 39 -2.97 -2.42 -7.85
CA VAL A 39 -3.01 -1.29 -8.79
C VAL A 39 -2.82 0.03 -8.05
N THR A 40 -3.55 0.27 -6.96
CA THR A 40 -3.42 1.51 -6.19
C THR A 40 -2.03 1.67 -5.60
N GLY A 41 -1.43 0.60 -5.08
CA GLY A 41 -0.04 0.63 -4.60
C GLY A 41 0.98 0.98 -5.67
N TYR A 42 0.83 0.44 -6.89
CA TYR A 42 1.68 0.83 -8.02
C TYR A 42 1.45 2.27 -8.48
N LEU A 43 0.19 2.73 -8.51
CA LEU A 43 -0.12 4.11 -8.88
C LEU A 43 0.43 5.10 -7.85
N ALA A 44 0.31 4.81 -6.56
CA ALA A 44 0.89 5.62 -5.49
C ALA A 44 2.43 5.66 -5.60
N ALA A 45 3.06 4.52 -5.89
CA ALA A 45 4.49 4.45 -6.10
C ALA A 45 4.94 5.28 -7.31
N ALA A 46 4.23 5.16 -8.44
CA ALA A 46 4.52 5.95 -9.64
C ALA A 46 4.32 7.45 -9.41
N ALA A 47 3.26 7.83 -8.69
CA ALA A 47 3.00 9.23 -8.33
C ALA A 47 4.11 9.78 -7.41
N HIS A 48 4.58 9.01 -6.43
CA HIS A 48 5.71 9.39 -5.58
C HIS A 48 6.98 9.60 -6.42
N ILE A 49 7.34 8.62 -7.25
CA ILE A 49 8.51 8.72 -8.15
C ILE A 49 8.40 9.95 -9.06
N TYR A 50 7.22 10.28 -9.54
CA TYR A 50 7.02 11.45 -10.39
C TYR A 50 7.19 12.77 -9.62
N ILE A 51 6.66 12.85 -8.39
CA ILE A 51 6.73 14.05 -7.55
C ILE A 51 8.15 14.27 -7.00
N ASP A 52 8.83 13.19 -6.62
CA ASP A 52 10.17 13.22 -6.00
C ASP A 52 11.21 12.49 -6.87
N ALA A 53 11.24 12.85 -8.15
CA ALA A 53 12.04 12.16 -9.18
C ALA A 53 13.57 12.21 -8.96
N GLY A 54 14.04 12.98 -7.97
CA GLY A 54 15.45 13.14 -7.63
C GLY A 54 15.89 12.43 -6.34
N ASP A 55 14.95 11.91 -5.54
CA ASP A 55 15.30 11.22 -4.30
C ASP A 55 15.90 9.84 -4.60
N LEU A 56 17.05 9.57 -3.99
CA LEU A 56 17.76 8.29 -4.09
C LEU A 56 17.35 7.34 -2.95
N LEU A 57 16.60 7.83 -1.96
CA LEU A 57 16.13 7.00 -0.87
C LEU A 57 15.04 6.03 -1.37
N PRO A 58 15.18 4.73 -1.09
CA PRO A 58 14.21 3.75 -1.54
C PRO A 58 12.88 3.93 -0.80
N MET A 59 11.82 4.16 -1.56
CA MET A 59 10.45 4.10 -1.05
C MET A 59 10.04 2.66 -0.75
N ILE A 60 9.60 2.41 0.48
CA ILE A 60 9.13 1.10 0.97
C ILE A 60 7.85 1.26 1.79
N GLY A 61 7.09 0.18 1.95
CA GLY A 61 5.84 0.15 2.72
C GLY A 61 4.59 -0.11 1.86
N ALA A 62 3.51 -0.52 2.52
CA ALA A 62 2.20 -0.77 1.92
C ALA A 62 1.28 0.47 1.89
N SER A 63 1.67 1.56 2.55
CA SER A 63 0.80 2.70 2.85
C SER A 63 0.25 3.47 1.64
N GLY A 64 0.84 3.30 0.46
CA GLY A 64 0.26 3.86 -0.77
C GLY A 64 -0.93 3.07 -1.32
N ALA A 65 -1.08 1.81 -0.91
CA ALA A 65 -2.15 0.91 -1.34
C ALA A 65 -3.30 0.79 -0.33
N ILE A 66 -3.11 1.34 0.87
CA ILE A 66 -4.03 1.29 2.01
C ILE A 66 -4.60 2.69 2.20
#